data_AF-A0A973RNE3-F1
#
_entry.id   AF-A0A973RNE3-F1
#
_cell.length_a   1.000
_cell.length_b   1.000
_cell.length_c   1.000
_cell.angle_alpha   90.00
_cell.angle_beta   90.00
_cell.angle_gamma   90.00
#
_symmetry.space_group_name_H-M   'P 1'
#
loop_
_entity.id
_entity.type
_entity.pdbx_description
1 polymer ?
#
loop_
_entity_poly.entity_id
_entity_poly.type
_entity_poly.pdbx_seq_one_letter_code
_entity_poly.pdbx_strand_id
1 'polypeptide(L)'
;MRPLLRVPPFPGAPPTALTVPESQSAPQLADEELDGLVASLCDTRVGGTYWAARPELPGSEYSLIRVAGDRARDEATGAAAAATALVWAESGSDATITGDCDPWHLLQGAAEVIVDAGDELALIAALAGVPLRCVGEGAFASLAGGGRSALRDAVRRHVVSGWRYVDPFTRTDMHVREAIALCCFWRQLTISNCDITAAVGFAFWKRPTVEPLLWNGATRVPFVSGSRSFSPADTVAMWKSRTSSSLLGALERSGARLIEVEDGFIRSSGLGADCVPPLSILVDRRGIYFDPSRPSELEDLLQNGSFAPETVARARELRGQIVASGVTKYAASPDSAPDRPGPTRTLLVPGQVEDDRSVVSGGGEVRTNLELLRRVREAAPEAYIFYKPHPDVEAGHRPGSVPDEKILSLADEIIRSGSISSIMAVVDEVHVNTSLAGFEALLRGKQVVTYGVPFYAGWGLTRELGPVPSRRTASRTLDELVAAALLIYPRYLDPVTRLPCPAEVLIDRLATGALDRSSGIVVTFRRLQGRVNRVMSGLWTR
;
A
#
# COMPACT_ATOMS: atom_id res chain seq x y z
N MET A 1 6.79 17.18 -27.37
CA MET A 1 7.72 16.78 -26.29
C MET A 1 6.93 16.02 -25.24
N ARG A 2 7.48 14.94 -24.66
CA ARG A 2 6.80 14.21 -23.57
C ARG A 2 6.99 14.97 -22.23
N PRO A 3 6.01 14.96 -21.32
CA PRO A 3 6.17 15.59 -20.00
C PRO A 3 7.16 14.80 -19.16
N LEU A 4 8.05 15.46 -18.43
CA LEU A 4 9.06 14.78 -17.60
C LEU A 4 8.43 13.90 -16.51
N LEU A 5 7.39 14.41 -15.83
CA LEU A 5 6.66 13.71 -14.78
C LEU A 5 5.44 12.99 -15.36
N ARG A 6 5.32 11.70 -15.07
CA ARG A 6 4.31 10.82 -15.67
C ARG A 6 3.79 9.81 -14.65
N VAL A 7 2.53 9.45 -14.85
CA VAL A 7 1.91 8.30 -14.18
C VAL A 7 2.53 7.03 -14.76
N PRO A 8 3.08 6.13 -13.93
CA PRO A 8 3.57 4.85 -14.40
C PRO A 8 2.45 4.03 -15.05
N PRO A 9 2.76 3.18 -16.06
CA PRO A 9 1.79 2.33 -16.74
C PRO A 9 1.37 1.13 -15.87
N PHE A 10 0.76 1.41 -14.71
CA PHE A 10 0.32 0.37 -13.77
C PHE A 10 -0.64 -0.63 -14.45
N PRO A 11 -0.46 -1.95 -14.23
CA PRO A 11 -1.30 -2.97 -14.84
C PRO A 11 -2.79 -2.75 -14.58
N GLY A 12 -3.60 -2.65 -15.64
CA GLY A 12 -5.06 -2.52 -15.51
C GLY A 12 -5.56 -1.11 -15.16
N ALA A 13 -4.68 -0.11 -15.07
CA ALA A 13 -5.06 1.29 -15.05
C ALA A 13 -5.26 1.82 -16.48
N PRO A 14 -6.32 2.61 -16.76
CA PRO A 14 -6.46 3.30 -18.02
C PRO A 14 -5.34 4.36 -18.18
N PRO A 15 -4.95 4.71 -19.42
CA PRO A 15 -4.01 5.79 -19.67
C PRO A 15 -4.48 7.06 -18.95
N THR A 16 -3.67 7.51 -17.98
CA THR A 16 -3.99 8.65 -17.13
C THR A 16 -2.84 9.64 -17.24
N ALA A 17 -3.16 10.87 -17.62
CA ALA A 17 -2.18 11.93 -17.73
C ALA A 17 -2.08 12.67 -16.38
N LEU A 18 -0.85 12.93 -15.95
CA LEU A 18 -0.54 13.83 -14.83
C LEU A 18 -0.47 15.29 -15.29
N THR A 19 -0.32 15.50 -16.60
CA THR A 19 -0.07 16.81 -17.21
C THR A 19 -0.93 17.00 -18.45
N VAL A 20 -1.34 18.24 -18.68
CA VAL A 20 -2.03 18.69 -19.89
C VAL A 20 -1.18 19.78 -20.53
N PRO A 21 -0.91 19.74 -21.85
CA PRO A 21 -0.20 20.81 -22.53
C PRO A 21 -0.92 22.14 -22.32
N GLU A 22 -0.18 23.17 -21.90
CA GLU A 22 -0.71 24.50 -21.68
C GLU A 22 0.04 25.52 -22.54
N SER A 23 -0.72 26.36 -23.25
CA SER A 23 -0.19 27.38 -24.16
C SER A 23 -0.13 28.78 -23.55
N GLN A 24 -0.61 28.96 -22.31
CA GLN A 24 -0.57 30.23 -21.61
C GLN A 24 0.81 30.49 -21.00
N SER A 25 1.14 31.76 -20.77
CA SER A 25 2.36 32.15 -20.04
C SER A 25 2.30 31.60 -18.62
N ALA A 26 3.17 30.64 -18.33
CA ALA A 26 3.28 30.01 -17.04
C ALA A 26 3.56 31.00 -15.89
N PRO A 27 3.31 30.61 -14.63
CA PRO A 27 3.69 31.42 -13.49
C PRO A 27 5.20 31.74 -13.55
N GLN A 28 5.56 33.02 -13.41
CA GLN A 28 6.95 33.40 -13.19
C GLN A 28 7.36 32.98 -11.78
N LEU A 29 7.83 31.74 -11.64
CA LEU A 29 8.46 31.28 -10.40
C LEU A 29 9.78 32.01 -10.16
N ALA A 30 10.05 32.37 -8.91
CA ALA A 30 11.33 32.90 -8.49
C ALA A 30 12.43 31.83 -8.57
N ASP A 31 13.69 32.27 -8.66
CA ASP A 31 14.84 31.35 -8.75
C ASP A 31 14.97 30.44 -7.52
N GLU A 32 14.62 30.93 -6.33
CA GLU A 32 14.59 30.12 -5.10
C GLU A 32 13.55 28.99 -5.17
N GLU A 33 12.38 29.27 -5.75
CA GLU A 33 11.34 28.26 -5.93
C GLU A 33 11.78 27.19 -6.93
N LEU A 34 12.41 27.61 -8.03
CA LEU A 34 12.99 26.70 -9.02
C LEU A 34 14.10 25.82 -8.42
N ASP A 35 14.99 26.40 -7.61
CA ASP A 35 16.01 25.63 -6.89
C ASP A 35 15.37 24.59 -5.97
N GLY A 36 14.29 24.97 -5.27
CA GLY A 36 13.54 24.03 -4.45
C GLY A 36 12.87 22.92 -5.27
N LEU A 37 12.50 23.16 -6.54
CA LEU A 37 11.98 22.12 -7.44
C LEU A 37 13.10 21.22 -7.96
N VAL A 38 14.25 21.79 -8.32
CA VAL A 38 15.46 21.05 -8.69
C VAL A 38 15.83 20.09 -7.56
N ALA A 39 15.97 20.60 -6.33
CA ALA A 39 16.26 19.79 -5.16
C ALA A 39 15.23 18.66 -4.96
N SER A 40 13.94 18.98 -5.08
CA SER A 40 12.88 17.97 -4.95
C SER A 40 12.99 16.86 -6.01
N LEU A 41 13.29 17.20 -7.27
CA LEU A 41 13.49 16.22 -8.34
C LEU A 41 14.73 15.35 -8.10
N CYS A 42 15.84 15.95 -7.63
CA CYS A 42 17.07 15.25 -7.29
C CYS A 42 16.87 14.28 -6.12
N ASP A 43 16.22 14.72 -5.05
CA ASP A 43 16.01 13.93 -3.83
C ASP A 43 15.05 12.77 -4.08
N THR A 44 13.96 13.04 -4.81
CA THR A 44 12.95 12.02 -5.11
C THR A 44 13.33 11.11 -6.27
N ARG A 45 14.29 11.52 -7.10
CA ARG A 45 14.78 10.80 -8.29
C ARG A 45 13.63 10.40 -9.21
N VAL A 46 12.78 11.36 -9.55
CA VAL A 46 11.63 11.16 -10.44
C VAL A 46 11.77 11.97 -11.72
N GLY A 47 11.14 11.47 -12.78
CA GLY A 47 11.28 12.02 -14.13
C GLY A 47 11.70 10.95 -15.12
N GLY A 48 11.25 11.06 -16.36
CA GLY A 48 11.47 10.03 -17.36
C GLY A 48 10.68 8.76 -17.02
N THR A 49 11.28 7.60 -17.26
CA THR A 49 10.73 6.27 -16.95
C THR A 49 11.21 5.77 -15.58
N TYR A 50 11.14 6.61 -14.55
CA TYR A 50 11.66 6.33 -13.19
C TYR A 50 11.12 5.07 -12.51
N TRP A 51 10.02 4.50 -13.02
CA TRP A 51 9.43 3.25 -12.56
C TRP A 51 10.01 2.02 -13.25
N ALA A 52 10.74 2.17 -14.35
CA ALA A 52 10.97 1.08 -15.29
C ALA A 52 12.06 0.10 -14.81
N ALA A 53 12.48 -0.81 -15.70
CA ALA A 53 13.41 -1.88 -15.35
C ALA A 53 14.74 -1.34 -14.79
N ARG A 54 15.32 -2.09 -13.85
CA ARG A 54 16.61 -1.80 -13.23
C ARG A 54 17.57 -2.95 -13.51
N PRO A 55 18.22 -2.97 -14.68
CA PRO A 55 19.15 -4.02 -15.05
C PRO A 55 20.40 -3.99 -14.16
N GLU A 56 21.12 -5.10 -14.12
CA GLU A 56 22.45 -5.13 -13.52
C GLU A 56 23.37 -4.16 -14.27
N LEU A 57 24.13 -3.38 -13.50
CA LEU A 57 25.07 -2.39 -14.04
C LEU A 57 26.49 -2.97 -14.01
N PRO A 58 27.39 -2.51 -14.89
CA PRO A 58 28.81 -2.84 -14.82
C PRO A 58 29.41 -2.53 -13.44
N GLY A 59 30.34 -3.36 -12.98
CA GLY A 59 31.05 -3.14 -11.71
C GLY A 59 32.12 -2.03 -11.76
N SER A 60 32.46 -1.55 -12.95
CA SER A 60 33.35 -0.41 -13.20
C SER A 60 32.57 0.79 -13.74
N GLU A 61 33.18 1.98 -13.70
CA GLU A 61 32.60 3.17 -14.34
C GLU A 61 32.35 2.94 -15.84
N TYR A 62 31.28 3.54 -16.36
CA TYR A 62 30.91 3.43 -17.77
C TYR A 62 30.39 4.76 -18.34
N SER A 63 30.45 4.90 -19.65
CA SER A 63 29.78 5.98 -20.39
C SER A 63 28.40 5.48 -20.81
N LEU A 64 27.35 6.18 -20.40
CA LEU A 64 25.98 5.88 -20.82
C LEU A 64 25.69 6.57 -22.16
N ILE A 65 25.29 5.80 -23.17
CA ILE A 65 25.07 6.31 -24.53
C ILE A 65 23.62 6.07 -24.94
N ARG A 66 22.90 7.15 -25.24
CA ARG A 66 21.52 7.11 -25.74
C ARG A 66 21.37 8.08 -26.91
N VAL A 67 21.81 7.62 -28.08
CA VAL A 67 21.84 8.40 -29.33
C VAL A 67 21.10 7.63 -30.42
N ALA A 68 20.26 8.33 -31.16
CA ALA A 68 19.53 7.82 -32.31
C ALA A 68 20.43 7.75 -33.55
N GLY A 69 20.28 6.66 -34.31
CA GLY A 69 21.06 6.41 -35.53
C GLY A 69 22.38 5.70 -35.26
N ASP A 70 22.63 4.63 -36.02
CA ASP A 70 23.75 3.71 -35.76
C ASP A 70 25.11 4.40 -35.89
N ARG A 71 25.30 5.22 -36.94
CA ARG A 71 26.55 5.97 -37.13
C ARG A 71 26.85 6.93 -35.99
N ALA A 72 25.86 7.69 -35.53
CA ALA A 72 26.06 8.66 -34.44
C ALA A 72 26.34 7.94 -33.11
N ARG A 73 25.75 6.75 -32.91
CA ARG A 73 26.03 5.88 -31.79
C ARG A 73 27.44 5.29 -31.83
N ASP A 74 27.92 4.88 -33.00
CA ASP A 74 29.30 4.39 -33.18
C ASP A 74 30.32 5.49 -32.88
N GLU A 75 30.08 6.69 -33.42
CA GLU A 75 30.89 7.88 -33.14
C GLU A 75 30.88 8.24 -31.64
N ALA A 76 29.72 8.21 -30.99
CA ALA A 76 29.59 8.42 -29.55
C ALA A 76 30.32 7.35 -28.72
N THR A 77 30.22 6.09 -29.14
CA THR A 77 30.88 4.95 -28.47
C THR A 77 32.40 5.05 -28.58
N GLY A 78 32.92 5.44 -29.75
CA GLY A 78 34.34 5.71 -29.95
C GLY A 78 34.85 6.93 -29.18
N ALA A 79 33.96 7.89 -28.87
CA ALA A 79 34.28 9.09 -28.11
C ALA A 79 34.05 8.95 -26.59
N ALA A 80 33.63 7.77 -26.10
CA ALA A 80 33.34 7.51 -24.70
C ALA A 80 34.57 7.74 -23.81
N ALA A 81 34.38 8.42 -22.68
CA ALA A 81 35.43 8.69 -21.70
C ALA A 81 35.80 7.45 -20.88
N ALA A 82 34.85 6.57 -20.61
CA ALA A 82 35.09 5.32 -19.89
C ALA A 82 35.44 4.17 -20.85
N ALA A 83 36.21 3.20 -20.36
CA ALA A 83 36.56 2.00 -21.12
C ALA A 83 35.34 1.10 -21.42
N THR A 84 34.29 1.19 -20.59
CA THR A 84 33.03 0.48 -20.79
C THR A 84 31.98 1.46 -21.30
N ALA A 85 31.36 1.14 -22.44
CA ALA A 85 30.23 1.89 -22.98
C ALA A 85 28.94 1.07 -22.79
N LEU A 86 27.93 1.71 -22.19
CA LEU A 86 26.61 1.14 -21.99
C LEU A 86 25.64 1.78 -22.97
N VAL A 87 25.32 1.07 -24.04
CA VAL A 87 24.44 1.58 -25.10
C VAL A 87 22.99 1.27 -24.74
N TRP A 88 22.17 2.32 -24.59
CA TRP A 88 20.74 2.23 -24.33
C TRP A 88 19.95 2.64 -25.57
N ALA A 89 19.17 1.70 -26.12
CA ALA A 89 18.31 1.94 -27.27
C ALA A 89 16.92 1.30 -27.07
N GLU A 90 15.93 1.71 -27.88
CA GLU A 90 14.62 1.06 -27.87
C GLU A 90 14.69 -0.37 -28.41
N SER A 91 15.55 -0.62 -29.41
CA SER A 91 15.80 -1.93 -30.03
C SER A 91 17.13 -1.93 -30.78
N GLY A 92 17.77 -3.09 -30.93
CA GLY A 92 18.98 -3.28 -31.74
C GLY A 92 19.92 -4.32 -31.17
N SER A 93 20.69 -5.01 -32.02
CA SER A 93 21.69 -6.01 -31.60
C SER A 93 22.85 -5.41 -30.83
N ASP A 94 23.14 -4.14 -31.08
CA ASP A 94 24.32 -3.44 -30.56
C ASP A 94 24.02 -2.69 -29.25
N ALA A 95 22.76 -2.75 -28.80
CA ALA A 95 22.32 -2.15 -27.55
C ALA A 95 22.60 -3.07 -26.37
N THR A 96 23.37 -2.61 -25.40
CA THR A 96 23.60 -3.31 -24.12
C THR A 96 22.32 -3.36 -23.30
N ILE A 97 21.48 -2.34 -23.42
CA ILE A 97 20.19 -2.22 -22.73
C ILE A 97 19.11 -1.88 -23.75
N THR A 98 18.00 -2.63 -23.71
CA THR A 98 16.85 -2.44 -24.59
C THR A 98 15.57 -2.12 -23.80
N GLY A 99 14.70 -1.30 -24.38
CA GLY A 99 13.41 -0.90 -23.79
C GLY A 99 13.50 0.14 -22.67
N ASP A 100 12.40 0.36 -21.99
CA ASP A 100 12.31 1.35 -20.89
C ASP A 100 13.06 0.86 -19.65
N CYS A 101 13.97 1.69 -19.16
CA CYS A 101 14.75 1.49 -17.94
C CYS A 101 14.64 2.72 -17.03
N ASP A 102 14.83 2.55 -15.73
CA ASP A 102 14.88 3.66 -14.79
C ASP A 102 16.14 4.51 -15.06
N PRO A 103 16.01 5.74 -15.60
CA PRO A 103 17.18 6.56 -15.93
C PRO A 103 17.99 6.90 -14.69
N TRP A 104 17.37 7.03 -13.52
CA TRP A 104 18.08 7.34 -12.27
C TRP A 104 18.91 6.16 -11.74
N HIS A 105 18.54 4.93 -12.12
CA HIS A 105 19.34 3.74 -11.84
C HIS A 105 20.56 3.68 -12.76
N LEU A 106 20.37 3.91 -14.05
CA LEU A 106 21.45 3.92 -15.07
C LEU A 106 22.48 5.03 -14.87
N LEU A 107 22.19 6.05 -14.05
CA LEU A 107 23.12 7.16 -13.79
C LEU A 107 24.02 6.95 -12.57
N GLN A 108 23.76 5.95 -11.71
CA GLN A 108 24.47 5.80 -10.43
C GLN A 108 25.96 5.46 -10.55
N GLY A 109 26.38 4.88 -11.69
CA GLY A 109 27.77 4.52 -11.97
C GLY A 109 28.28 5.10 -13.29
N ALA A 110 27.53 6.02 -13.89
CA ALA A 110 27.89 6.63 -15.16
C ALA A 110 28.95 7.72 -14.93
N ALA A 111 30.12 7.59 -15.57
CA ALA A 111 31.14 8.64 -15.58
C ALA A 111 30.69 9.84 -16.42
N GLU A 112 29.85 9.58 -17.42
CA GLU A 112 29.26 10.59 -18.29
C GLU A 112 28.05 10.02 -19.04
N VAL A 113 27.29 10.93 -19.66
CA VAL A 113 26.17 10.63 -20.55
C VAL A 113 26.39 11.29 -21.90
N ILE A 114 26.33 10.50 -22.97
CA ILE A 114 26.26 11.00 -24.35
C ILE A 114 24.85 10.74 -24.87
N VAL A 115 24.13 11.82 -25.20
CA VAL A 115 22.70 11.74 -25.50
C VAL A 115 22.29 12.74 -26.56
N ASP A 116 21.25 12.43 -27.34
CA ASP A 116 20.64 13.41 -28.24
C ASP A 116 20.18 14.67 -27.48
N ALA A 117 20.43 15.86 -28.03
CA ALA A 117 20.08 17.14 -27.42
C ALA A 117 18.56 17.36 -27.22
N GLY A 118 17.73 16.53 -27.83
CA GLY A 118 16.27 16.52 -27.67
C GLY A 118 15.74 15.51 -26.67
N ASP A 119 16.57 14.60 -26.15
CA ASP A 119 16.14 13.53 -25.24
C ASP A 119 16.09 14.04 -23.79
N GLU A 120 15.02 13.69 -23.07
CA GLU A 120 14.81 14.09 -21.68
C GLU A 120 15.85 13.54 -20.71
N LEU A 121 16.58 12.47 -21.08
CA LEU A 121 17.70 11.96 -20.30
C LEU A 121 18.78 13.04 -20.07
N ALA A 122 18.94 14.01 -20.99
CA ALA A 122 19.85 15.14 -20.79
C ALA A 122 19.51 15.95 -19.53
N LEU A 123 18.22 16.24 -19.32
CA LEU A 123 17.77 16.94 -18.11
C LEU A 123 17.95 16.09 -16.86
N ILE A 124 17.66 14.79 -16.93
CA ILE A 124 17.81 13.88 -15.80
C ILE A 124 19.29 13.71 -15.41
N ALA A 125 20.20 13.60 -16.38
CA ALA A 125 21.64 13.54 -16.15
C ALA A 125 22.16 14.83 -15.48
N ALA A 126 21.70 15.99 -15.96
CA ALA A 126 22.04 17.28 -15.36
C ALA A 126 21.52 17.41 -13.91
N LEU A 127 20.30 16.93 -13.63
CA LEU A 127 19.75 16.85 -12.27
C LEU A 127 20.54 15.90 -11.37
N ALA A 128 20.98 14.76 -11.90
CA ALA A 128 21.82 13.80 -11.19
C ALA A 128 23.27 14.28 -10.98
N GLY A 129 23.67 15.39 -11.61
CA GLY A 129 25.04 15.90 -11.55
C GLY A 129 26.05 15.08 -12.35
N VAL A 130 25.58 14.28 -13.32
CA VAL A 130 26.45 13.47 -14.17
C VAL A 130 26.92 14.31 -15.37
N PRO A 131 28.23 14.29 -15.72
CA PRO A 131 28.73 14.98 -16.90
C PRO A 131 27.97 14.62 -18.18
N LEU A 132 27.61 15.63 -18.97
CA LEU A 132 26.68 15.49 -20.09
C LEU A 132 27.30 16.01 -21.38
N ARG A 133 27.25 15.19 -22.44
CA ARG A 133 27.55 15.59 -23.82
C ARG A 133 26.30 15.42 -24.68
N CYS A 134 25.83 16.51 -25.26
CA CYS A 134 24.68 16.49 -26.16
C CYS A 134 25.12 16.35 -27.62
N VAL A 135 24.43 15.49 -28.37
CA VAL A 135 24.60 15.31 -29.82
C VAL A 135 23.48 16.04 -30.56
N GLY A 136 23.86 16.85 -31.55
CA GLY A 136 22.92 17.61 -32.38
C GLY A 136 22.32 18.85 -31.70
N GLU A 137 21.30 19.42 -32.35
CA GLU A 137 20.51 20.54 -31.81
C GLU A 137 19.26 20.03 -31.10
N GLY A 138 18.87 20.67 -30.01
CA GLY A 138 17.67 20.27 -29.28
C GLY A 138 17.41 21.09 -28.03
N ALA A 139 16.24 20.84 -27.44
CA ALA A 139 15.72 21.61 -26.31
C ALA A 139 16.64 21.63 -25.07
N PHE A 140 17.50 20.61 -24.93
CA PHE A 140 18.39 20.41 -23.81
C PHE A 140 19.86 20.69 -24.14
N ALA A 141 20.19 21.14 -25.36
CA ALA A 141 21.59 21.39 -25.79
C ALA A 141 22.36 22.31 -24.82
N SER A 142 21.68 23.32 -24.24
CA SER A 142 22.28 24.25 -23.28
C SER A 142 22.77 23.59 -21.99
N LEU A 143 22.30 22.39 -21.65
CA LEU A 143 22.72 21.68 -20.44
C LEU A 143 24.13 21.09 -20.54
N ALA A 144 24.64 20.85 -21.75
CA ALA A 144 26.01 20.34 -21.95
C ALA A 144 27.09 21.33 -21.47
N GLY A 145 26.80 22.63 -21.46
CA GLY A 145 27.68 23.65 -20.89
C GLY A 145 27.73 23.65 -19.36
N GLY A 146 26.85 22.89 -18.70
CA GLY A 146 26.70 22.84 -17.25
C GLY A 146 26.18 24.15 -16.64
N GLY A 147 26.12 24.17 -15.32
CA GLY A 147 25.78 25.37 -14.54
C GLY A 147 24.32 25.46 -14.10
N ARG A 148 24.13 26.12 -12.96
CA ARG A 148 22.82 26.22 -12.29
C ARG A 148 21.78 26.99 -13.11
N SER A 149 22.20 28.04 -13.83
CA SER A 149 21.28 28.83 -14.67
C SER A 149 20.66 28.01 -15.79
N ALA A 150 21.48 27.25 -16.53
CA ALA A 150 21.00 26.39 -17.61
C ALA A 150 20.03 25.31 -17.11
N LEU A 151 20.31 24.74 -15.92
CA LEU A 151 19.43 23.77 -15.27
C LEU A 151 18.09 24.41 -14.84
N ARG A 152 18.13 25.59 -14.21
CA ARG A 152 16.92 26.35 -13.84
C ARG A 152 16.07 26.65 -15.07
N ASP A 153 16.68 27.11 -16.16
CA ASP A 153 15.97 27.42 -17.39
C ASP A 153 15.33 26.18 -18.02
N ALA A 154 16.02 25.04 -17.99
CA ALA A 154 15.47 23.78 -18.47
C ALA A 154 14.28 23.31 -17.61
N VAL A 155 14.38 23.38 -16.27
CA VAL A 155 13.27 23.05 -15.37
C VAL A 155 12.10 24.01 -15.56
N ARG A 156 12.36 25.32 -15.64
CA ARG A 156 11.34 26.34 -15.92
C ARG A 156 10.61 26.02 -17.22
N ARG A 157 11.32 25.70 -18.31
CA ARG A 157 10.70 25.42 -19.62
C ARG A 157 9.98 24.08 -19.68
N HIS A 158 10.59 23.01 -19.18
CA HIS A 158 10.17 21.63 -19.47
C HIS A 158 9.39 20.96 -18.34
N VAL A 159 9.42 21.51 -17.13
CA VAL A 159 8.65 21.04 -15.98
C VAL A 159 7.53 22.03 -15.65
N VAL A 160 7.82 23.33 -15.64
CA VAL A 160 6.83 24.34 -15.22
C VAL A 160 6.02 24.88 -16.39
N SER A 161 6.67 25.39 -17.44
CA SER A 161 6.01 26.37 -18.32
C SER A 161 5.20 25.80 -19.47
N GLY A 162 5.27 24.49 -19.72
CA GLY A 162 4.54 23.83 -20.80
C GLY A 162 3.39 22.94 -20.33
N TRP A 163 3.14 22.89 -19.02
CA TRP A 163 2.30 21.86 -18.42
C TRP A 163 1.41 22.41 -17.30
N ARG A 164 0.11 22.14 -17.42
CA ARG A 164 -0.81 22.16 -16.29
C ARG A 164 -0.81 20.79 -15.63
N TYR A 165 -0.59 20.74 -14.33
CA TYR A 165 -0.63 19.49 -13.56
C TYR A 165 -2.03 19.23 -13.03
N VAL A 166 -2.50 18.00 -13.19
CA VAL A 166 -3.85 17.57 -12.80
C VAL A 166 -3.73 16.36 -11.90
N ASP A 167 -4.36 16.43 -10.73
CA ASP A 167 -4.46 15.30 -9.83
C ASP A 167 -5.26 14.17 -10.53
N PRO A 168 -4.67 12.97 -10.69
CA PRO A 168 -5.32 11.89 -11.43
C PRO A 168 -6.58 11.35 -10.74
N PHE A 169 -6.68 11.52 -9.42
CA PHE A 169 -7.77 11.02 -8.58
C PHE A 169 -8.94 12.00 -8.49
N THR A 170 -8.67 13.29 -8.26
CA THR A 170 -9.73 14.31 -8.11
C THR A 170 -10.08 15.02 -9.42
N ARG A 171 -9.18 14.97 -10.42
CA ARG A 171 -9.26 15.72 -11.69
C ARG A 171 -9.21 17.24 -11.52
N THR A 172 -8.74 17.73 -10.39
CA THR A 172 -8.49 19.15 -10.13
C THR A 172 -7.05 19.52 -10.46
N ASP A 173 -6.79 20.82 -10.60
CA ASP A 173 -5.41 21.31 -10.72
C ASP A 173 -4.62 20.96 -9.45
N MET A 174 -3.34 20.63 -9.64
CA MET A 174 -2.40 20.36 -8.56
C MET A 174 -1.10 21.12 -8.79
N HIS A 175 -0.39 21.45 -7.72
CA HIS A 175 0.90 22.10 -7.80
C HIS A 175 1.98 21.11 -8.29
N VAL A 176 2.98 21.60 -9.02
CA VAL A 176 4.09 20.75 -9.53
C VAL A 176 4.82 20.00 -8.41
N ARG A 177 4.93 20.58 -7.20
CA ARG A 177 5.52 19.90 -6.02
C ARG A 177 4.70 18.69 -5.59
N GLU A 178 3.38 18.79 -5.63
CA GLU A 178 2.49 17.67 -5.30
C GLU A 178 2.62 16.57 -6.36
N ALA A 179 2.78 16.94 -7.64
CA ALA A 179 3.02 15.98 -8.71
C ALA A 179 4.35 15.24 -8.53
N ILE A 180 5.42 15.94 -8.12
CA ILE A 180 6.72 15.32 -7.77
C ILE A 180 6.55 14.36 -6.60
N ALA A 181 5.84 14.77 -5.53
CA ALA A 181 5.58 13.93 -4.37
C ALA A 181 4.78 12.66 -4.73
N LEU A 182 3.78 12.78 -5.61
CA LEU A 182 3.00 11.64 -6.08
C LEU A 182 3.84 10.68 -6.96
N CYS A 183 4.70 11.21 -7.84
CA CYS A 183 5.66 10.40 -8.56
C CYS A 183 6.64 9.69 -7.61
N CYS A 184 7.08 10.36 -6.53
CA CYS A 184 7.95 9.77 -5.53
C CYS A 184 7.27 8.60 -4.81
N PHE A 185 6.00 8.77 -4.43
CA PHE A 185 5.18 7.71 -3.85
C PHE A 185 5.13 6.47 -4.77
N TRP A 186 4.87 6.65 -6.07
CA TRP A 186 4.87 5.53 -7.01
C TRP A 186 6.26 4.93 -7.22
N ARG A 187 7.32 5.75 -7.24
CA ARG A 187 8.70 5.26 -7.32
C ARG A 187 9.01 4.35 -6.12
N GLN A 188 8.70 4.78 -4.91
CA GLN A 188 8.94 3.99 -3.68
C GLN A 188 8.19 2.66 -3.72
N LEU A 189 6.92 2.67 -4.14
CA LEU A 189 6.12 1.46 -4.33
C LEU A 189 6.80 0.49 -5.31
N THR A 190 7.13 0.96 -6.51
CA THR A 190 7.79 0.14 -7.52
C THR A 190 9.17 -0.35 -7.05
N ILE A 191 9.91 0.48 -6.31
CA ILE A 191 11.19 0.08 -5.74
C ILE A 191 11.03 -1.07 -4.75
N SER A 192 10.03 -1.00 -3.89
CA SER A 192 9.73 -2.06 -2.92
C SER A 192 9.28 -3.39 -3.55
N ASN A 193 8.99 -3.40 -4.85
CA ASN A 193 8.49 -4.56 -5.58
C ASN A 193 9.49 -5.18 -6.56
N CYS A 194 10.65 -4.57 -6.78
CA CYS A 194 11.49 -4.91 -7.93
C CYS A 194 12.05 -6.32 -7.94
N ASP A 195 12.27 -6.88 -6.76
CA ASP A 195 12.78 -8.23 -6.55
C ASP A 195 11.67 -9.29 -6.59
N ILE A 196 10.38 -8.89 -6.59
CA ILE A 196 9.26 -9.83 -6.63
C ILE A 196 9.20 -10.51 -8.01
N THR A 197 9.44 -11.82 -8.03
CA THR A 197 9.50 -12.63 -9.27
C THR A 197 8.23 -13.47 -9.51
N ALA A 198 7.39 -13.66 -8.48
CA ALA A 198 6.16 -14.42 -8.57
C ALA A 198 5.15 -14.06 -7.47
N ALA A 199 3.87 -14.33 -7.74
CA ALA A 199 2.80 -14.26 -6.76
C ALA A 199 1.99 -15.57 -6.69
N VAL A 200 1.70 -16.09 -5.49
CA VAL A 200 0.99 -17.37 -5.26
C VAL A 200 -0.14 -17.23 -4.24
N GLY A 201 -1.15 -18.12 -4.30
CA GLY A 201 -2.28 -18.11 -3.37
C GLY A 201 -3.37 -17.06 -3.69
N PHE A 202 -3.26 -16.31 -4.78
CA PHE A 202 -4.26 -15.30 -5.13
C PHE A 202 -5.40 -15.87 -5.97
N ALA A 203 -6.62 -15.80 -5.45
CA ALA A 203 -7.83 -16.09 -6.20
C ALA A 203 -7.93 -15.17 -7.44
N PHE A 204 -8.38 -15.71 -8.57
CA PHE A 204 -8.36 -15.00 -9.87
C PHE A 204 -9.02 -13.62 -9.82
N TRP A 205 -10.09 -13.46 -9.02
CA TRP A 205 -10.85 -12.23 -8.89
C TRP A 205 -10.16 -11.15 -8.03
N LYS A 206 -9.18 -11.51 -7.18
CA LYS A 206 -8.35 -10.56 -6.43
C LYS A 206 -7.20 -10.01 -7.29
N ARG A 207 -6.72 -10.79 -8.25
CA ARG A 207 -5.54 -10.45 -9.06
C ARG A 207 -5.62 -9.06 -9.70
N PRO A 208 -6.75 -8.62 -10.28
CA PRO A 208 -6.83 -7.28 -10.88
C PRO A 208 -6.56 -6.15 -9.89
N THR A 209 -6.88 -6.29 -8.61
CA THR A 209 -6.66 -5.19 -7.62
C THR A 209 -5.32 -5.30 -6.91
N VAL A 210 -4.75 -6.50 -6.87
CA VAL A 210 -3.44 -6.73 -6.24
C VAL A 210 -2.29 -6.50 -7.21
N GLU A 211 -2.47 -6.81 -8.50
CA GLU A 211 -1.42 -6.69 -9.52
C GLU A 211 -0.80 -5.28 -9.60
N PRO A 212 -1.55 -4.16 -9.59
CA PRO A 212 -0.96 -2.83 -9.58
C PRO A 212 -0.10 -2.57 -8.32
N LEU A 213 -0.49 -3.14 -7.18
CA LEU A 213 0.16 -2.95 -5.88
C LEU A 213 1.42 -3.82 -5.70
N LEU A 214 1.57 -4.87 -6.51
CA LEU A 214 2.76 -5.73 -6.56
C LEU A 214 3.61 -5.49 -7.81
N TRP A 215 3.23 -4.56 -8.69
CA TRP A 215 3.94 -4.35 -9.94
C TRP A 215 5.38 -3.87 -9.70
N ASN A 216 6.32 -4.51 -10.40
CA ASN A 216 7.76 -4.36 -10.19
C ASN A 216 8.43 -3.35 -11.12
N GLY A 217 7.65 -2.70 -12.00
CA GLY A 217 8.14 -1.65 -12.90
C GLY A 217 8.61 -2.11 -14.27
N ALA A 218 9.02 -3.37 -14.41
CA ALA A 218 9.54 -3.93 -15.66
C ALA A 218 8.48 -4.77 -16.38
N THR A 219 7.99 -5.81 -15.70
CA THR A 219 7.10 -6.82 -16.28
C THR A 219 5.92 -7.07 -15.33
N ARG A 220 4.86 -7.71 -15.83
CA ARG A 220 3.78 -8.16 -14.94
C ARG A 220 4.31 -9.27 -14.03
N VAL A 221 4.08 -9.14 -12.72
CA VAL A 221 4.40 -10.19 -11.77
C VAL A 221 3.49 -11.39 -12.04
N PRO A 222 4.02 -12.58 -12.39
CA PRO A 222 3.19 -13.72 -12.75
C PRO A 222 2.48 -14.30 -11.53
N PHE A 223 1.16 -14.42 -11.63
CA PHE A 223 0.34 -15.14 -10.65
C PHE A 223 0.32 -16.63 -10.98
N VAL A 224 1.05 -17.41 -10.20
CA VAL A 224 1.32 -18.83 -10.46
C VAL A 224 0.33 -19.71 -9.69
N SER A 225 -0.21 -20.70 -10.38
CA SER A 225 -0.96 -21.82 -9.79
C SER A 225 -0.31 -23.13 -10.23
N GLY A 226 0.22 -23.93 -9.29
CA GLY A 226 0.76 -25.26 -9.59
C GLY A 226 2.29 -25.36 -9.61
N SER A 227 2.81 -26.21 -10.52
CA SER A 227 4.14 -26.87 -10.48
C SER A 227 5.33 -26.02 -10.95
N ARG A 228 5.30 -24.70 -10.82
CA ARG A 228 6.50 -23.89 -11.09
C ARG A 228 7.59 -24.31 -10.11
N SER A 229 8.78 -24.59 -10.61
CA SER A 229 9.96 -24.75 -9.76
C SER A 229 10.41 -23.37 -9.28
N PHE A 230 10.72 -23.26 -8.00
CA PHE A 230 11.26 -22.05 -7.39
C PHE A 230 12.72 -22.29 -7.02
N SER A 231 13.49 -21.21 -6.94
CA SER A 231 14.90 -21.21 -6.60
C SER A 231 15.21 -20.21 -5.48
N PRO A 232 16.41 -20.28 -4.85
CA PRO A 232 16.83 -19.28 -3.87
C PRO A 232 16.93 -17.84 -4.42
N ALA A 233 16.99 -17.66 -5.74
CA ALA A 233 16.99 -16.35 -6.38
C ALA A 233 15.59 -15.73 -6.50
N ASP A 234 14.52 -16.51 -6.28
CA ASP A 234 13.15 -16.03 -6.36
C ASP A 234 12.73 -15.31 -5.07
N THR A 235 11.97 -14.22 -5.24
CA THR A 235 11.19 -13.61 -4.17
C THR A 235 9.72 -13.73 -4.49
N VAL A 236 8.97 -14.44 -3.64
CA VAL A 236 7.59 -14.87 -3.90
C VAL A 236 6.63 -14.19 -2.95
N ALA A 237 5.71 -13.37 -3.50
CA ALA A 237 4.59 -12.79 -2.77
C ALA A 237 3.49 -13.83 -2.59
N MET A 238 3.00 -14.02 -1.37
CA MET A 238 2.15 -15.15 -1.03
C MET A 238 0.95 -14.77 -0.17
N TRP A 239 -0.24 -15.14 -0.65
CA TRP A 239 -1.44 -15.16 0.18
C TRP A 239 -1.53 -16.46 0.98
N LYS A 240 -0.89 -16.52 2.15
CA LYS A 240 -0.64 -17.78 2.87
C LYS A 240 -1.90 -18.60 3.17
N SER A 241 -2.99 -17.95 3.57
CA SER A 241 -4.27 -18.62 3.88
C SER A 241 -4.95 -19.30 2.67
N ARG A 242 -4.45 -19.08 1.46
CA ARG A 242 -4.94 -19.65 0.21
C ARG A 242 -3.89 -20.48 -0.53
N THR A 243 -2.70 -20.63 0.04
CA THR A 243 -1.64 -21.48 -0.49
C THR A 243 -1.79 -22.88 0.11
N SER A 244 -1.79 -23.92 -0.74
CA SER A 244 -1.86 -25.31 -0.25
C SER A 244 -0.62 -25.67 0.56
N SER A 245 -0.76 -26.55 1.54
CA SER A 245 0.38 -27.03 2.35
C SER A 245 1.49 -27.66 1.50
N SER A 246 1.12 -28.31 0.40
CA SER A 246 2.07 -28.87 -0.57
C SER A 246 2.92 -27.81 -1.26
N LEU A 247 2.31 -26.69 -1.67
CA LEU A 247 3.01 -25.58 -2.32
C LEU A 247 3.82 -24.78 -1.30
N LEU A 248 3.30 -24.59 -0.08
CA LEU A 248 4.05 -24.01 1.03
C LEU A 248 5.32 -24.80 1.31
N GLY A 249 5.21 -26.12 1.48
CA GLY A 249 6.36 -26.99 1.71
C GLY A 249 7.31 -27.08 0.51
N ALA A 250 6.85 -26.83 -0.71
CA ALA A 250 7.73 -26.71 -1.89
C ALA A 250 8.50 -25.39 -1.89
N LEU A 251 7.84 -24.28 -1.57
CA LEU A 251 8.44 -22.95 -1.45
C LEU A 251 9.48 -22.91 -0.33
N GLU A 252 9.17 -23.45 0.85
CA GLU A 252 10.10 -23.53 1.98
C GLU A 252 11.35 -24.35 1.63
N ARG A 253 11.18 -25.49 0.90
CA ARG A 253 12.31 -26.31 0.44
C ARG A 253 13.13 -25.66 -0.68
N SER A 254 12.54 -24.76 -1.45
CA SER A 254 13.24 -24.09 -2.57
C SER A 254 14.27 -23.06 -2.11
N GLY A 255 14.18 -22.59 -0.85
CA GLY A 255 15.01 -21.51 -0.34
C GLY A 255 14.64 -20.12 -0.88
N ALA A 256 13.55 -19.99 -1.65
CA ALA A 256 13.04 -18.72 -2.12
C ALA A 256 12.69 -17.78 -0.96
N ARG A 257 12.86 -16.48 -1.16
CA ARG A 257 12.44 -15.46 -0.19
C ARG A 257 10.92 -15.32 -0.23
N LEU A 258 10.25 -15.55 0.91
CA LEU A 258 8.79 -15.50 0.99
C LEU A 258 8.32 -14.20 1.60
N ILE A 259 7.40 -13.53 0.91
CA ILE A 259 6.71 -12.32 1.38
C ILE A 259 5.26 -12.69 1.63
N GLU A 260 4.75 -12.39 2.82
CA GLU A 260 3.36 -12.65 3.16
C GLU A 260 2.48 -11.45 2.78
N VAL A 261 1.39 -11.71 2.06
CA VAL A 261 0.41 -10.71 1.65
C VAL A 261 -0.93 -10.99 2.31
N GLU A 262 -1.52 -9.97 2.91
CA GLU A 262 -2.84 -10.02 3.56
C GLU A 262 -3.71 -8.81 3.19
N ASP A 263 -4.99 -8.86 3.56
CA ASP A 263 -5.91 -7.74 3.38
C ASP A 263 -5.46 -6.55 4.27
N GLY A 264 -5.54 -5.33 3.74
CA GLY A 264 -5.28 -4.10 4.50
C GLY A 264 -6.27 -3.82 5.63
N PHE A 265 -5.87 -2.94 6.55
CA PHE A 265 -6.73 -2.53 7.67
C PHE A 265 -7.97 -1.76 7.22
N ILE A 266 -7.84 -0.94 6.17
CA ILE A 266 -8.95 -0.27 5.47
C ILE A 266 -9.20 -1.05 4.19
N ARG A 267 -10.35 -1.72 4.06
CA ARG A 267 -10.51 -2.77 3.02
C ARG A 267 -11.46 -2.39 1.89
N SER A 268 -12.73 -2.10 2.18
CA SER A 268 -13.80 -1.83 1.20
C SER A 268 -15.13 -1.51 1.88
N SER A 269 -16.10 -0.95 1.15
CA SER A 269 -17.50 -0.92 1.58
C SER A 269 -18.20 -2.28 1.42
N GLY A 270 -17.89 -3.25 2.30
CA GLY A 270 -18.56 -4.55 2.33
C GLY A 270 -17.72 -5.70 2.89
N LEU A 271 -18.36 -6.84 3.17
CA LEU A 271 -17.71 -8.04 3.71
C LEU A 271 -16.81 -8.71 2.65
N GLY A 272 -15.73 -9.36 3.11
CA GLY A 272 -14.91 -10.21 2.23
C GLY A 272 -15.65 -11.42 1.68
N ALA A 273 -16.69 -11.87 2.38
CA ALA A 273 -17.60 -12.90 1.95
C ALA A 273 -18.41 -12.51 0.69
N ASP A 274 -18.61 -11.21 0.43
CA ASP A 274 -19.34 -10.71 -0.75
C ASP A 274 -18.46 -10.62 -2.02
N CYS A 275 -17.21 -11.12 -1.98
CA CYS A 275 -16.26 -11.10 -3.10
C CYS A 275 -15.95 -9.69 -3.65
N VAL A 276 -16.06 -8.65 -2.81
CA VAL A 276 -15.53 -7.31 -3.11
C VAL A 276 -14.00 -7.39 -3.10
N PRO A 277 -13.32 -7.01 -4.21
CA PRO A 277 -11.86 -7.05 -4.27
C PRO A 277 -11.22 -6.15 -3.21
N PRO A 278 -10.09 -6.56 -2.60
CA PRO A 278 -9.40 -5.71 -1.64
C PRO A 278 -8.85 -4.48 -2.33
N LEU A 279 -9.14 -3.30 -1.77
CA LEU A 279 -8.58 -2.01 -2.19
C LEU A 279 -7.36 -1.63 -1.38
N SER A 280 -6.99 -2.47 -0.40
CA SER A 280 -5.76 -2.36 0.36
C SER A 280 -5.17 -3.73 0.62
N ILE A 281 -3.85 -3.82 0.57
CA ILE A 281 -3.09 -5.00 0.97
C ILE A 281 -1.94 -4.61 1.89
N LEU A 282 -1.52 -5.57 2.70
CA LEU A 282 -0.30 -5.54 3.48
C LEU A 282 0.70 -6.46 2.80
N VAL A 283 1.97 -6.06 2.75
CA VAL A 283 3.05 -6.83 2.13
C VAL A 283 4.18 -6.88 3.13
N ASP A 284 4.35 -8.00 3.82
CA ASP A 284 5.31 -8.16 4.90
C ASP A 284 6.40 -9.18 4.55
N ARG A 285 7.65 -8.72 4.58
CA ARG A 285 8.83 -9.51 4.21
C ARG A 285 9.47 -10.25 5.39
N ARG A 286 9.02 -10.00 6.63
CA ARG A 286 9.59 -10.59 7.85
C ARG A 286 8.62 -11.54 8.54
N GLY A 287 7.40 -11.09 8.79
CA GLY A 287 6.38 -11.84 9.54
C GLY A 287 5.09 -11.04 9.62
N ILE A 288 3.94 -11.70 9.68
CA ILE A 288 2.67 -10.99 9.58
C ILE A 288 2.29 -10.25 10.88
N TYR A 289 1.71 -9.06 10.78
CA TYR A 289 1.43 -8.14 11.90
C TYR A 289 0.65 -8.72 13.09
N PHE A 290 -0.18 -9.74 12.89
CA PHE A 290 -1.00 -10.36 13.94
C PHE A 290 -0.31 -11.55 14.64
N ASP A 291 0.89 -11.93 14.23
CA ASP A 291 1.65 -13.04 14.81
C ASP A 291 2.82 -12.49 15.67
N PRO A 292 2.65 -12.40 17.00
CA PRO A 292 3.67 -11.90 17.92
C PRO A 292 4.76 -12.93 18.21
N SER A 293 4.71 -14.16 17.65
CA SER A 293 5.76 -15.17 17.88
C SER A 293 7.09 -14.78 17.21
N ARG A 294 7.04 -13.92 16.20
CA ARG A 294 8.18 -13.42 15.44
C ARG A 294 8.02 -11.92 15.11
N PRO A 295 9.11 -11.19 14.83
CA PRO A 295 9.02 -9.82 14.37
C PRO A 295 8.30 -9.69 13.02
N SER A 296 7.57 -8.59 12.84
CA SER A 296 6.98 -8.15 11.57
C SER A 296 7.64 -6.86 11.09
N GLU A 297 7.47 -6.48 9.82
CA GLU A 297 7.91 -5.16 9.36
C GLU A 297 7.14 -4.04 10.07
N LEU A 298 5.85 -4.24 10.36
CA LEU A 298 5.08 -3.26 11.16
C LEU A 298 5.63 -3.12 12.58
N GLU A 299 6.00 -4.22 13.22
CA GLU A 299 6.63 -4.18 14.55
C GLU A 299 7.99 -3.48 14.50
N ASP A 300 8.80 -3.70 13.46
CA ASP A 300 10.07 -3.00 13.27
C ASP A 300 9.89 -1.50 13.05
N LEU A 301 8.89 -1.10 12.25
CA LEU A 301 8.52 0.30 12.05
C LEU A 301 8.11 0.96 13.38
N LEU A 302 7.35 0.26 14.23
CA LEU A 302 6.92 0.80 15.53
C LEU A 302 8.05 0.75 16.56
N GLN A 303 8.92 -0.24 16.53
CA GLN A 303 10.01 -0.36 17.50
C GLN A 303 11.16 0.61 17.18
N ASN A 304 11.58 0.66 15.91
CA ASN A 304 12.82 1.30 15.47
C ASN A 304 12.60 2.48 14.52
N GLY A 305 11.38 2.69 14.02
CA GLY A 305 11.08 3.76 13.06
C GLY A 305 11.14 5.15 13.69
N SER A 306 11.55 6.11 12.84
CA SER A 306 11.42 7.54 13.10
C SER A 306 10.26 8.10 12.27
N PHE A 307 9.41 8.90 12.91
CA PHE A 307 8.24 9.50 12.27
C PHE A 307 8.45 11.01 12.19
N ALA A 308 8.65 11.51 10.98
CA ALA A 308 8.79 12.94 10.73
C ALA A 308 7.53 13.70 11.20
N PRO A 309 7.64 14.92 11.74
CA PRO A 309 6.50 15.70 12.22
C PRO A 309 5.38 15.85 11.19
N GLU A 310 5.74 15.98 9.92
CA GLU A 310 4.80 16.09 8.78
C GLU A 310 4.00 14.81 8.59
N THR A 311 4.64 13.64 8.72
CA THR A 311 3.98 12.34 8.66
C THR A 311 3.04 12.14 9.83
N VAL A 312 3.41 12.56 11.03
CA VAL A 312 2.55 12.50 12.22
C VAL A 312 1.35 13.45 12.08
N ALA A 313 1.56 14.66 11.54
CA ALA A 313 0.47 15.59 11.25
C ALA A 313 -0.52 15.03 10.22
N ARG A 314 0.00 14.45 9.12
CA ARG A 314 -0.79 13.74 8.10
C ARG A 314 -1.58 12.58 8.70
N ALA A 315 -0.97 11.79 9.59
CA ALA A 315 -1.63 10.69 10.28
C ALA A 315 -2.78 11.17 11.20
N ARG A 316 -2.59 12.29 11.90
CA ARG A 316 -3.64 12.92 12.72
C ARG A 316 -4.83 13.36 11.88
N GLU A 317 -4.58 14.00 10.74
CA GLU A 317 -5.62 14.43 9.81
C GLU A 317 -6.38 13.23 9.24
N LEU A 318 -5.67 12.21 8.75
CA LEU A 318 -6.28 10.97 8.27
C LEU A 318 -7.14 10.30 9.35
N ARG A 319 -6.66 10.24 10.59
CA ARG A 319 -7.45 9.72 11.73
C ARG A 319 -8.74 10.52 11.90
N GLY A 320 -8.65 11.85 11.86
CA GLY A 320 -9.82 12.73 11.95
C GLY A 320 -10.84 12.43 10.84
N GLN A 321 -10.38 12.29 9.60
CA GLN A 321 -11.23 11.93 8.45
C GLN A 321 -11.89 10.55 8.62
N ILE A 322 -11.16 9.53 9.07
CA ILE A 322 -11.70 8.18 9.32
C ILE A 322 -12.79 8.21 10.38
N VAL A 323 -12.56 8.92 11.49
CA VAL A 323 -13.52 9.01 12.59
C VAL A 323 -14.77 9.79 12.15
N ALA A 324 -14.60 10.92 11.46
CA ALA A 324 -15.71 11.76 11.00
C ALA A 324 -16.57 11.09 9.93
N SER A 325 -15.97 10.33 9.02
CA SER A 325 -16.69 9.62 7.95
C SER A 325 -17.35 8.32 8.40
N GLY A 326 -17.09 7.87 9.63
CA GLY A 326 -17.61 6.59 10.13
C GLY A 326 -17.04 5.36 9.40
N VAL A 327 -15.98 5.53 8.60
CA VAL A 327 -15.36 4.42 7.87
C VAL A 327 -14.83 3.39 8.87
N THR A 328 -15.25 2.14 8.68
CA THR A 328 -14.76 0.96 9.40
C THR A 328 -14.39 -0.11 8.38
N LYS A 329 -13.76 -1.22 8.81
CA LYS A 329 -13.37 -2.31 7.89
C LYS A 329 -14.57 -2.91 7.11
N TYR A 330 -15.80 -2.77 7.63
CA TYR A 330 -17.04 -3.26 7.03
C TYR A 330 -18.06 -2.11 6.96
N ALA A 331 -18.40 -1.63 5.76
CA ALA A 331 -19.24 -0.43 5.59
C ALA A 331 -20.57 -0.42 6.37
N ALA A 332 -21.04 0.82 6.57
CA ALA A 332 -22.19 1.27 7.33
C ALA A 332 -23.42 0.35 7.25
N SER A 333 -23.68 -0.37 8.34
CA SER A 333 -25.04 -0.72 8.73
C SER A 333 -25.75 0.55 9.23
N PRO A 334 -27.09 0.67 9.11
CA PRO A 334 -27.81 1.83 9.61
C PRO A 334 -27.44 2.16 11.06
N ASP A 335 -27.11 3.44 11.29
CA ASP A 335 -26.55 4.01 12.51
C ASP A 335 -27.59 4.14 13.64
N SER A 336 -28.17 3.03 14.07
CA SER A 336 -28.80 3.00 15.40
C SER A 336 -27.74 2.57 16.41
N ALA A 337 -27.19 3.53 17.16
CA ALA A 337 -26.45 3.21 18.37
C ALA A 337 -27.42 2.57 19.39
N PRO A 338 -26.99 1.57 20.17
CA PRO A 338 -27.79 1.08 21.28
C PRO A 338 -27.91 2.18 22.35
N ASP A 339 -28.99 2.12 23.13
CA ASP A 339 -29.18 3.03 24.24
C ASP A 339 -28.08 2.81 25.28
N ARG A 340 -27.49 3.90 25.79
CA ARG A 340 -26.48 3.79 26.84
C ARG A 340 -27.17 3.33 28.14
N PRO A 341 -26.65 2.29 28.81
CA PRO A 341 -27.24 1.78 30.05
C PRO A 341 -26.89 2.70 31.22
N GLY A 342 -27.57 3.85 31.28
CA GLY A 342 -27.45 4.82 32.36
C GLY A 342 -26.01 5.31 32.64
N PRO A 343 -25.68 5.65 33.89
CA PRO A 343 -24.35 6.12 34.28
C PRO A 343 -23.33 4.98 34.50
N THR A 344 -23.72 3.72 34.29
CA THR A 344 -22.86 2.56 34.57
C THR A 344 -21.69 2.49 33.58
N ARG A 345 -20.51 2.09 34.07
CA ARG A 345 -19.35 1.81 33.24
C ARG A 345 -19.71 0.73 32.21
N THR A 346 -19.63 1.06 30.93
CA THR A 346 -20.10 0.21 29.84
C THR A 346 -18.93 -0.28 28.98
N LEU A 347 -18.87 -1.58 28.73
CA LEU A 347 -17.80 -2.25 27.98
C LEU A 347 -18.34 -2.88 26.70
N LEU A 348 -17.56 -2.83 25.62
CA LEU A 348 -17.81 -3.58 24.40
C LEU A 348 -16.85 -4.77 24.29
N VAL A 349 -17.40 -5.97 24.10
CA VAL A 349 -16.65 -7.19 23.74
C VAL A 349 -17.05 -7.63 22.34
N PRO A 350 -16.24 -7.36 21.31
CA PRO A 350 -16.50 -7.84 19.96
C PRO A 350 -16.04 -9.30 19.81
N GLY A 351 -16.95 -10.17 19.38
CA GLY A 351 -16.65 -11.55 19.02
C GLY A 351 -15.72 -11.64 17.80
N GLN A 352 -14.95 -12.71 17.74
CA GLN A 352 -14.05 -13.03 16.63
C GLN A 352 -14.36 -14.43 16.08
N VAL A 353 -13.94 -14.68 14.85
CA VAL A 353 -13.92 -16.01 14.27
C VAL A 353 -12.78 -16.80 14.94
N GLU A 354 -13.09 -17.90 15.61
CA GLU A 354 -12.14 -18.61 16.48
C GLU A 354 -11.00 -19.30 15.72
N ASP A 355 -11.24 -19.70 14.47
CA ASP A 355 -10.23 -20.26 13.56
C ASP A 355 -9.47 -19.19 12.75
N ASP A 356 -9.72 -17.90 13.01
CA ASP A 356 -8.98 -16.81 12.37
C ASP A 356 -7.50 -16.87 12.76
N ARG A 357 -6.62 -16.64 11.79
CA ARG A 357 -5.18 -16.67 12.00
C ARG A 357 -4.74 -15.69 13.08
N SER A 358 -5.36 -14.52 13.18
CA SER A 358 -5.10 -13.52 14.22
C SER A 358 -5.49 -13.98 15.63
N VAL A 359 -6.38 -14.98 15.77
CA VAL A 359 -6.71 -15.60 17.07
C VAL A 359 -5.77 -16.78 17.33
N VAL A 360 -5.54 -17.62 16.31
CA VAL A 360 -4.70 -18.82 16.43
C VAL A 360 -3.23 -18.47 16.68
N SER A 361 -2.68 -17.47 16.00
CA SER A 361 -1.31 -17.02 16.21
C SER A 361 -1.21 -15.79 17.11
N GLY A 362 -2.32 -15.17 17.52
CA GLY A 362 -2.38 -13.88 18.21
C GLY A 362 -1.73 -13.75 19.59
N GLY A 363 -1.09 -14.81 20.09
CA GLY A 363 -0.56 -14.89 21.45
C GLY A 363 -1.66 -15.07 22.52
N GLY A 364 -1.24 -15.33 23.76
CA GLY A 364 -2.15 -15.49 24.90
C GLY A 364 -2.86 -16.84 25.00
N GLU A 365 -3.60 -16.98 26.11
CA GLU A 365 -4.35 -18.19 26.48
C GLU A 365 -5.79 -18.18 25.95
N VAL A 366 -6.35 -16.99 25.65
CA VAL A 366 -7.75 -16.85 25.22
C VAL A 366 -7.90 -17.29 23.78
N ARG A 367 -8.62 -18.40 23.57
CA ARG A 367 -8.84 -19.00 22.23
C ARG A 367 -10.29 -19.03 21.78
N THR A 368 -11.24 -18.73 22.65
CA THR A 368 -12.68 -18.76 22.35
C THR A 368 -13.37 -17.48 22.79
N ASN A 369 -14.50 -17.17 22.15
CA ASN A 369 -15.31 -16.00 22.52
C ASN A 369 -15.87 -16.12 23.94
N LEU A 370 -16.24 -17.34 24.34
CA LEU A 370 -16.77 -17.61 25.68
C LEU A 370 -15.72 -17.37 26.77
N GLU A 371 -14.46 -17.79 26.54
CA GLU A 371 -13.38 -17.54 27.48
C GLU A 371 -13.05 -16.04 27.58
N LEU A 372 -13.08 -15.31 26.45
CA LEU A 372 -12.92 -13.86 26.47
C LEU A 372 -14.00 -13.20 27.35
N LEU A 373 -15.28 -13.53 27.13
CA LEU A 373 -16.39 -13.00 27.94
C LEU A 373 -16.23 -13.33 29.42
N ARG A 374 -15.82 -14.56 29.74
CA ARG A 374 -15.57 -14.99 31.11
C ARG A 374 -14.52 -14.12 31.79
N ARG A 375 -13.36 -13.94 31.14
CA ARG A 375 -12.25 -13.13 31.66
C ARG A 375 -12.62 -11.65 31.79
N VAL A 376 -13.45 -11.12 30.89
CA VAL A 376 -13.95 -9.75 30.97
C VAL A 376 -14.89 -9.59 32.17
N ARG A 377 -15.86 -10.50 32.35
CA ARG A 377 -16.76 -10.46 33.51
C ARG A 377 -16.00 -10.61 34.83
N GLU A 378 -15.01 -11.51 34.89
CA GLU A 378 -14.15 -11.67 36.07
C GLU A 378 -13.34 -10.39 36.38
N ALA A 379 -12.84 -9.70 35.36
CA ALA A 379 -12.06 -8.47 35.51
C ALA A 379 -12.91 -7.22 35.81
N ALA A 380 -14.19 -7.23 35.43
CA ALA A 380 -15.12 -6.11 35.64
C ALA A 380 -16.53 -6.60 36.05
N PRO A 381 -16.70 -7.10 37.29
CA PRO A 381 -17.95 -7.75 37.72
C PRO A 381 -19.19 -6.86 37.63
N GLU A 382 -19.05 -5.57 37.97
CA GLU A 382 -20.14 -4.59 38.05
C GLU A 382 -20.35 -3.78 36.75
N ALA A 383 -19.54 -4.02 35.72
CA ALA A 383 -19.66 -3.26 34.48
C ALA A 383 -20.80 -3.80 33.61
N TYR A 384 -21.42 -2.92 32.83
CA TYR A 384 -22.40 -3.32 31.82
C TYR A 384 -21.67 -3.79 30.57
N ILE A 385 -21.87 -5.02 30.13
CA ILE A 385 -21.14 -5.64 29.02
C ILE A 385 -22.06 -5.80 27.82
N PHE A 386 -21.74 -5.08 26.76
CA PHE A 386 -22.24 -5.34 25.41
C PHE A 386 -21.38 -6.38 24.72
N TYR A 387 -21.98 -7.49 24.30
CA TYR A 387 -21.34 -8.46 23.42
C TYR A 387 -21.83 -8.24 21.98
N LYS A 388 -20.90 -8.04 21.03
CA LYS A 388 -21.22 -7.97 19.59
C LYS A 388 -20.69 -9.21 18.89
N PRO A 389 -21.54 -10.17 18.49
CA PRO A 389 -21.11 -11.33 17.71
C PRO A 389 -20.46 -10.92 16.38
N HIS A 390 -19.51 -11.73 15.88
CA HIS A 390 -18.91 -11.50 14.57
C HIS A 390 -19.91 -11.79 13.45
N PRO A 391 -20.04 -10.94 12.41
CA PRO A 391 -21.04 -11.13 11.35
C PRO A 391 -20.89 -12.46 10.60
N ASP A 392 -19.66 -12.91 10.32
CA ASP A 392 -19.44 -14.21 9.65
C ASP A 392 -19.82 -15.43 10.52
N VAL A 393 -19.83 -15.28 11.84
CA VAL A 393 -20.28 -16.33 12.78
C VAL A 393 -21.81 -16.35 12.84
N GLU A 394 -22.44 -15.18 12.94
CA GLU A 394 -23.91 -15.05 12.89
C GLU A 394 -24.49 -15.55 11.56
N ALA A 395 -23.78 -15.35 10.45
CA ALA A 395 -24.17 -15.86 9.14
C ALA A 395 -23.99 -17.39 8.98
N GLY A 396 -23.42 -18.07 9.99
CA GLY A 396 -23.16 -19.51 9.98
C GLY A 396 -22.04 -19.94 9.02
N HIS A 397 -21.20 -19.01 8.58
CA HIS A 397 -20.11 -19.30 7.63
C HIS A 397 -18.84 -19.81 8.32
N ARG A 398 -18.72 -19.62 9.64
CA ARG A 398 -17.53 -19.93 10.42
C ARG A 398 -17.87 -20.45 11.82
N PRO A 399 -16.97 -21.25 12.44
CA PRO A 399 -17.11 -21.67 13.83
C PRO A 399 -16.99 -20.48 14.81
N GLY A 400 -17.45 -20.68 16.04
CA GLY A 400 -17.40 -19.67 17.11
C GLY A 400 -18.75 -19.17 17.63
N SER A 401 -19.86 -19.78 17.18
CA SER A 401 -21.19 -19.49 17.73
C SER A 401 -21.25 -19.97 19.18
N VAL A 402 -21.63 -19.07 20.08
CA VAL A 402 -21.86 -19.36 21.49
C VAL A 402 -23.37 -19.21 21.73
N PRO A 403 -24.03 -20.18 22.40
CA PRO A 403 -25.45 -20.05 22.73
C PRO A 403 -25.74 -18.77 23.53
N ASP A 404 -26.82 -18.07 23.17
CA ASP A 404 -27.23 -16.82 23.81
C ASP A 404 -27.34 -16.93 25.34
N GLU A 405 -27.85 -18.04 25.86
CA GLU A 405 -27.95 -18.29 27.31
C GLU A 405 -26.58 -18.26 28.01
N LYS A 406 -25.52 -18.74 27.35
CA LYS A 406 -24.15 -18.71 27.89
C LYS A 406 -23.51 -17.34 27.74
N ILE A 407 -23.90 -16.58 26.71
CA ILE A 407 -23.45 -15.21 26.55
C ILE A 407 -24.10 -14.34 27.63
N LEU A 408 -25.41 -14.42 27.80
CA LEU A 408 -26.20 -13.61 28.73
C LEU A 408 -25.94 -13.94 30.21
N SER A 409 -25.30 -15.08 30.51
CA SER A 409 -24.79 -15.34 31.87
C SER A 409 -23.48 -14.61 32.19
N LEU A 410 -22.84 -14.00 31.18
CA LEU A 410 -21.56 -13.29 31.29
C LEU A 410 -21.64 -11.84 30.80
N ALA A 411 -22.51 -11.54 29.84
CA ALA A 411 -22.76 -10.22 29.27
C ALA A 411 -24.20 -9.79 29.56
N ASP A 412 -24.43 -8.48 29.61
CA ASP A 412 -25.74 -7.92 29.94
C ASP A 412 -26.63 -7.79 28.70
N GLU A 413 -26.04 -7.57 27.52
CA GLU A 413 -26.79 -7.45 26.26
C GLU A 413 -26.00 -7.98 25.04
N ILE A 414 -26.72 -8.57 24.08
CA ILE A 414 -26.16 -9.00 22.79
C ILE A 414 -26.56 -8.03 21.69
N ILE A 415 -25.59 -7.28 21.16
CA ILE A 415 -25.80 -6.24 20.15
C ILE A 415 -25.60 -6.81 18.74
N ARG A 416 -26.69 -7.21 18.09
CA ARG A 416 -26.67 -7.82 16.75
C ARG A 416 -26.78 -6.83 15.60
N SER A 417 -27.52 -5.75 15.80
CA SER A 417 -27.70 -4.66 14.84
C SER A 417 -26.68 -3.54 15.09
N GLY A 418 -26.68 -2.53 14.22
CA GLY A 418 -25.81 -1.37 14.33
C GLY A 418 -24.36 -1.60 13.90
N SER A 419 -23.72 -0.52 13.48
CA SER A 419 -22.30 -0.47 13.17
C SER A 419 -21.47 -0.61 14.45
N ILE A 420 -20.26 -1.19 14.36
CA ILE A 420 -19.39 -1.27 15.55
C ILE A 420 -18.98 0.13 16.03
N SER A 421 -18.87 1.09 15.10
CA SER A 421 -18.60 2.50 15.38
C SER A 421 -19.70 3.17 16.20
N SER A 422 -20.99 2.92 15.91
CA SER A 422 -22.09 3.49 16.69
C SER A 422 -22.11 2.96 18.12
N ILE A 423 -21.78 1.68 18.31
CA ILE A 423 -21.66 1.05 19.64
C ILE A 423 -20.46 1.64 20.39
N MET A 424 -19.31 1.80 19.72
CA MET A 424 -18.14 2.44 20.31
C MET A 424 -18.43 3.85 20.84
N ALA A 425 -19.36 4.59 20.22
CA ALA A 425 -19.72 5.94 20.68
C ALA A 425 -20.30 5.94 22.11
N VAL A 426 -21.06 4.92 22.48
CA VAL A 426 -21.80 4.87 23.76
C VAL A 426 -21.10 4.09 24.88
N VAL A 427 -20.07 3.30 24.57
CA VAL A 427 -19.27 2.56 25.58
C VAL A 427 -18.08 3.37 26.08
N ASP A 428 -17.56 2.99 27.25
CA ASP A 428 -16.38 3.60 27.87
C ASP A 428 -15.09 2.89 27.44
N GLU A 429 -15.13 1.56 27.29
CA GLU A 429 -13.96 0.74 26.99
C GLU A 429 -14.29 -0.40 26.02
N VAL A 430 -13.26 -0.85 25.29
CA VAL A 430 -13.38 -1.99 24.36
C VAL A 430 -12.38 -3.08 24.78
N HIS A 431 -12.90 -4.28 25.01
CA HIS A 431 -12.13 -5.43 25.48
C HIS A 431 -12.03 -6.45 24.37
N VAL A 432 -10.82 -6.72 23.89
CA VAL A 432 -10.58 -7.55 22.70
C VAL A 432 -9.57 -8.65 22.99
N ASN A 433 -9.66 -9.76 22.26
CA ASN A 433 -8.53 -10.69 22.18
C ASN A 433 -7.46 -10.11 21.24
N THR A 434 -7.73 -10.13 19.93
CA THR A 434 -6.82 -9.59 18.89
C THR A 434 -7.54 -8.82 17.79
N SER A 435 -8.84 -8.55 17.95
CA SER A 435 -9.70 -7.95 16.93
C SER A 435 -9.18 -6.59 16.45
N LEU A 436 -9.33 -6.30 15.15
CA LEU A 436 -9.07 -4.95 14.63
C LEU A 436 -9.97 -3.88 15.28
N ALA A 437 -11.11 -4.27 15.86
CA ALA A 437 -11.99 -3.40 16.61
C ALA A 437 -11.26 -2.64 17.73
N GLY A 438 -10.24 -3.23 18.36
CA GLY A 438 -9.43 -2.52 19.36
C GLY A 438 -8.65 -1.36 18.74
N PHE A 439 -8.08 -1.52 17.54
CA PHE A 439 -7.44 -0.42 16.84
C PHE A 439 -8.45 0.67 16.46
N GLU A 440 -9.62 0.28 15.94
CA GLU A 440 -10.69 1.22 15.61
C GLU A 440 -11.22 2.00 16.83
N ALA A 441 -11.19 1.39 18.02
CA ALA A 441 -11.52 2.02 19.28
C ALA A 441 -10.44 3.04 19.70
N LEU A 442 -9.15 2.71 19.52
CA LEU A 442 -8.05 3.66 19.74
C LEU A 442 -8.20 4.90 18.86
N LEU A 443 -8.52 4.74 17.57
CA LEU A 443 -8.74 5.88 16.66
C LEU A 443 -9.80 6.86 17.19
N ARG A 444 -10.78 6.35 17.95
CA ARG A 444 -11.90 7.10 18.55
C ARG A 444 -11.63 7.54 20.00
N GLY A 445 -10.41 7.37 20.49
CA GLY A 445 -10.02 7.76 21.85
C GLY A 445 -10.65 6.92 22.96
N LYS A 446 -11.10 5.71 22.66
CA LYS A 446 -11.64 4.77 23.67
C LYS A 446 -10.51 4.03 24.37
N GLN A 447 -10.72 3.68 25.63
CA GLN A 447 -9.78 2.81 26.34
C GLN A 447 -9.90 1.39 25.77
N VAL A 448 -8.76 0.71 25.62
CA VAL A 448 -8.71 -0.63 25.02
C VAL A 448 -7.93 -1.58 25.93
N VAL A 449 -8.55 -2.72 26.21
CA VAL A 449 -7.96 -3.83 26.97
C VAL A 449 -7.73 -5.01 26.04
N THR A 450 -6.51 -5.55 25.99
CA THR A 450 -6.15 -6.66 25.10
C THR A 450 -5.81 -7.93 25.89
N TYR A 451 -6.52 -9.02 25.59
CA TYR A 451 -6.29 -10.35 26.19
C TYR A 451 -5.33 -11.21 25.37
N GLY A 452 -5.20 -10.93 24.07
CA GLY A 452 -4.15 -11.41 23.20
C GLY A 452 -3.09 -10.33 22.97
N VAL A 453 -2.30 -10.49 21.90
CA VAL A 453 -1.25 -9.54 21.51
C VAL A 453 -1.46 -9.08 20.06
N PRO A 454 -2.48 -8.25 19.79
CA PRO A 454 -2.63 -7.63 18.48
C PRO A 454 -1.45 -6.70 18.15
N PHE A 455 -1.35 -6.27 16.89
CA PHE A 455 -0.24 -5.43 16.42
C PHE A 455 -0.10 -4.09 17.18
N TYR A 456 -1.20 -3.58 17.73
CA TYR A 456 -1.27 -2.31 18.47
C TYR A 456 -1.08 -2.45 19.99
N ALA A 457 -0.88 -3.68 20.51
CA ALA A 457 -0.60 -3.92 21.93
C ALA A 457 0.90 -3.78 22.24
N GLY A 458 1.24 -3.26 23.43
CA GLY A 458 2.62 -3.17 23.91
C GLY A 458 3.35 -1.86 23.56
N TRP A 459 2.63 -0.84 23.10
CA TRP A 459 3.20 0.47 22.73
C TRP A 459 2.82 1.61 23.68
N GLY A 460 2.16 1.30 24.80
CA GLY A 460 1.67 2.27 25.79
C GLY A 460 0.31 2.89 25.46
N LEU A 461 -0.42 2.34 24.49
CA LEU A 461 -1.75 2.82 24.05
C LEU A 461 -2.91 1.94 24.57
N THR A 462 -2.60 0.75 25.06
CA THR A 462 -3.59 -0.23 25.53
C THR A 462 -3.26 -0.68 26.94
N ARG A 463 -4.24 -1.30 27.62
CA ARG A 463 -3.98 -2.09 28.83
C ARG A 463 -3.86 -3.56 28.43
N GLU A 464 -2.66 -4.11 28.54
CA GLU A 464 -2.40 -5.48 28.11
C GLU A 464 -2.57 -6.48 29.26
N LEU A 465 -3.42 -7.47 29.06
CA LEU A 465 -3.54 -8.66 29.91
C LEU A 465 -2.91 -9.90 29.24
N GLY A 466 -2.66 -9.83 27.93
CA GLY A 466 -1.92 -10.83 27.17
C GLY A 466 -0.39 -10.71 27.33
N PRO A 467 0.37 -11.76 26.97
CA PRO A 467 1.82 -11.80 27.14
C PRO A 467 2.55 -11.04 26.03
N VAL A 468 2.60 -9.71 26.12
CA VAL A 468 3.33 -8.87 25.16
C VAL A 468 4.79 -9.31 25.07
N PRO A 469 5.34 -9.52 23.85
CA PRO A 469 6.75 -9.85 23.67
C PRO A 469 7.68 -8.81 24.29
N SER A 470 8.71 -9.27 25.01
CA SER A 470 9.72 -8.41 25.65
C SER A 470 10.51 -7.52 24.68
N ARG A 471 10.44 -7.79 23.37
CA ARG A 471 11.06 -6.99 22.31
C ARG A 471 10.28 -5.73 21.92
N ARG A 472 9.01 -5.59 22.32
CA ARG A 472 8.24 -4.34 22.17
C ARG A 472 8.52 -3.45 23.37
N THR A 473 9.47 -2.53 23.22
CA THR A 473 9.93 -1.65 24.31
C THR A 473 9.72 -0.17 24.02
N ALA A 474 9.48 0.20 22.76
CA ALA A 474 9.16 1.58 22.41
C ALA A 474 7.77 1.99 22.93
N SER A 475 7.61 3.27 23.25
CA SER A 475 6.30 3.88 23.47
C SER A 475 5.93 4.73 22.27
N ARG A 476 4.68 4.66 21.83
CA ARG A 476 4.18 5.39 20.66
C ARG A 476 2.93 6.18 20.99
N THR A 477 2.85 7.37 20.39
CA THR A 477 1.61 8.11 20.29
C THR A 477 0.64 7.43 19.34
N LEU A 478 -0.65 7.71 19.50
CA LEU A 478 -1.67 7.19 18.59
C LEU A 478 -1.42 7.64 17.13
N ASP A 479 -0.95 8.88 16.93
CA ASP A 479 -0.68 9.40 15.59
C ASP A 479 0.53 8.69 14.94
N GLU A 480 1.55 8.29 15.70
CA GLU A 480 2.65 7.45 15.19
C GLU A 480 2.17 6.04 14.85
N LEU A 481 1.30 5.44 15.68
CA LEU A 481 0.70 4.14 15.36
C LEU A 481 -0.12 4.23 14.06
N VAL A 482 -0.88 5.31 13.87
CA VAL A 482 -1.63 5.57 12.63
C VAL A 482 -0.69 5.77 11.43
N ALA A 483 0.40 6.51 11.59
CA ALA A 483 1.39 6.69 10.54
C ALA A 483 1.97 5.35 10.08
N ALA A 484 2.40 4.51 11.02
CA ALA A 484 2.93 3.19 10.71
C ALA A 484 1.86 2.30 10.06
N ALA A 485 0.70 2.17 10.71
CA ALA A 485 -0.30 1.19 10.35
C ALA A 485 -1.15 1.59 9.13
N LEU A 486 -1.34 2.88 8.84
CA LEU A 486 -2.25 3.35 7.78
C LEU A 486 -1.58 4.19 6.68
N LEU A 487 -0.37 4.71 6.87
CA LEU A 487 0.33 5.48 5.82
C LEU A 487 1.50 4.73 5.19
N ILE A 488 2.31 4.05 6.01
CA ILE A 488 3.59 3.48 5.57
C ILE A 488 3.46 2.00 5.22
N TYR A 489 2.86 1.21 6.12
CA TYR A 489 2.82 -0.25 6.00
C TYR A 489 1.86 -0.76 4.91
N PRO A 490 0.63 -0.22 4.75
CA PRO A 490 -0.30 -0.71 3.73
C PRO A 490 -0.08 -0.08 2.37
N ARG A 491 -0.62 -0.75 1.35
CA ARG A 491 -0.69 -0.27 -0.03
C ARG A 491 -2.15 -0.14 -0.44
N TYR A 492 -2.52 0.97 -1.08
CA TYR A 492 -3.90 1.26 -1.44
C TYR A 492 -4.08 1.39 -2.94
N LEU A 493 -5.25 1.01 -3.42
CA LEU A 493 -5.67 1.14 -4.81
C LEU A 493 -6.92 2.01 -4.89
N ASP A 494 -6.90 3.04 -5.73
CA ASP A 494 -8.11 3.80 -6.00
C ASP A 494 -9.06 2.93 -6.85
N PRO A 495 -10.28 2.64 -6.38
CA PRO A 495 -11.24 1.84 -7.14
C PRO A 495 -11.64 2.49 -8.49
N VAL A 496 -11.54 3.81 -8.61
CA VAL A 496 -11.98 4.55 -9.81
C VAL A 496 -10.88 4.57 -10.88
N THR A 497 -9.70 5.11 -10.53
CA THR A 497 -8.58 5.24 -11.49
C THR A 497 -7.80 3.95 -11.65
N ARG A 498 -7.94 2.98 -10.73
CA ARG A 498 -7.16 1.73 -10.69
C ARG A 498 -5.66 1.97 -10.52
N LEU A 499 -5.27 3.16 -10.07
CA LEU A 499 -3.90 3.52 -9.74
C LEU A 499 -3.63 3.23 -8.26
N PRO A 500 -2.41 2.81 -7.89
CA PRO A 500 -1.98 2.87 -6.50
C PRO A 500 -2.10 4.30 -5.99
N CYS A 501 -2.62 4.46 -4.78
CA CYS A 501 -2.97 5.78 -4.24
C CYS A 501 -2.55 5.93 -2.76
N PRO A 502 -2.43 7.17 -2.27
CA PRO A 502 -2.36 7.46 -0.85
C PRO A 502 -3.63 7.00 -0.08
N ALA A 503 -3.51 6.77 1.22
CA ALA A 503 -4.61 6.31 2.07
C ALA A 503 -5.81 7.27 2.04
N GLU A 504 -5.53 8.56 1.98
CA GLU A 504 -6.51 9.66 1.95
C GLU A 504 -7.46 9.52 0.76
N VAL A 505 -6.93 9.17 -0.42
CA VAL A 505 -7.73 8.96 -1.63
C VAL A 505 -8.72 7.82 -1.40
N LEU A 506 -8.27 6.69 -0.85
CA LEU A 506 -9.19 5.57 -0.60
C LEU A 506 -10.25 5.93 0.45
N ILE A 507 -9.86 6.62 1.52
CA ILE A 507 -10.82 7.06 2.55
C ILE A 507 -11.87 8.01 1.96
N ASP A 508 -11.47 8.98 1.14
CA ASP A 508 -12.41 9.87 0.45
C ASP A 508 -13.39 9.10 -0.45
N ARG A 509 -12.89 8.11 -1.22
CA ARG A 509 -13.75 7.24 -2.05
C ARG A 509 -14.74 6.41 -1.24
N LEU A 510 -14.33 5.93 -0.07
CA LEU A 510 -15.19 5.17 0.84
C LEU A 510 -16.25 6.07 1.47
N ALA A 511 -15.85 7.28 1.91
CA ALA A 511 -16.74 8.25 2.54
C ALA A 511 -17.81 8.78 1.56
N THR A 512 -17.44 8.99 0.30
CA THR A 512 -18.33 9.52 -0.76
C THR A 512 -19.20 8.45 -1.43
N GLY A 513 -19.04 7.17 -1.08
CA GLY A 513 -19.80 6.06 -1.67
C GLY A 513 -19.46 5.77 -3.14
N ALA A 514 -18.28 6.20 -3.62
CA ALA A 514 -17.87 6.03 -5.01
C ALA A 514 -17.82 4.55 -5.47
N LEU A 515 -17.74 3.61 -4.53
CA LEU A 515 -17.74 2.16 -4.78
C LEU A 515 -19.07 1.60 -5.27
N ASP A 516 -20.21 2.19 -4.88
CA ASP A 516 -21.52 1.65 -5.21
C ASP A 516 -21.85 1.79 -6.71
N ARG A 517 -21.25 2.78 -7.39
CA ARG A 517 -21.48 3.02 -8.83
C ARG A 517 -20.75 2.03 -9.73
N SER A 518 -19.58 1.52 -9.33
CA SER A 518 -18.77 0.59 -10.14
C SER A 518 -19.05 -0.89 -9.84
N SER A 519 -19.62 -1.21 -8.67
CA SER A 519 -19.71 -2.59 -8.15
C SER A 519 -21.06 -3.28 -8.39
N GLY A 520 -22.11 -2.51 -8.72
CA GLY A 520 -23.49 -3.00 -8.74
C GLY A 520 -23.73 -4.21 -9.65
N ILE A 521 -23.09 -4.28 -10.81
CA ILE A 521 -23.31 -5.38 -11.78
C ILE A 521 -22.56 -6.66 -11.35
N VAL A 522 -21.30 -6.53 -10.89
CA VAL A 522 -20.47 -7.68 -10.51
C VAL A 522 -20.95 -8.31 -9.20
N VAL A 523 -21.36 -7.49 -8.22
CA VAL A 523 -21.92 -7.97 -6.94
C VAL A 523 -23.26 -8.67 -7.16
N THR A 524 -24.13 -8.12 -8.02
CA THR A 524 -25.43 -8.74 -8.33
C THR A 524 -25.28 -10.08 -9.06
N PHE A 525 -24.42 -10.14 -10.07
CA PHE A 525 -24.16 -11.38 -10.82
C PHE A 525 -23.57 -12.47 -9.92
N ARG A 526 -22.70 -12.10 -8.98
CA ARG A 526 -22.07 -13.05 -8.05
C ARG A 526 -22.97 -13.48 -6.89
N ARG A 527 -23.84 -12.61 -6.38
CA ARG A 527 -24.92 -13.02 -5.44
C ARG A 527 -25.85 -14.03 -6.10
N LEU A 528 -26.10 -13.88 -7.40
CA LEU A 528 -26.83 -14.87 -8.20
C LEU A 528 -26.05 -16.19 -8.31
N GLN A 529 -24.76 -16.14 -8.65
CA GLN A 529 -23.90 -17.32 -8.75
C GLN A 529 -23.77 -18.08 -7.42
N GLY A 530 -23.63 -17.36 -6.30
CA GLY A 530 -23.59 -17.93 -4.95
C GLY A 530 -24.91 -18.60 -4.55
N ARG A 531 -26.06 -18.05 -4.98
CA ARG A 531 -27.37 -18.71 -4.83
C ARG A 531 -27.48 -19.98 -5.68
N VAL A 532 -27.00 -19.96 -6.92
CA VAL A 532 -27.01 -21.14 -7.81
C VAL A 532 -26.12 -22.26 -7.25
N ASN A 533 -24.91 -21.95 -6.80
CA ASN A 533 -24.02 -22.94 -6.19
C ASN A 533 -24.63 -23.58 -4.93
N ARG A 534 -25.44 -22.82 -4.16
CA ARG A 534 -26.15 -23.29 -2.96
C ARG A 534 -27.28 -24.27 -3.28
N VAL A 535 -28.01 -24.02 -4.38
CA VAL A 535 -29.05 -24.94 -4.88
C VAL A 535 -28.40 -26.23 -5.41
N MET A 536 -27.28 -26.11 -6.11
CA MET A 536 -26.55 -27.26 -6.65
C MET A 536 -25.90 -28.13 -5.55
N SER A 537 -25.34 -27.52 -4.50
CA SER A 537 -24.78 -28.28 -3.36
C SER A 537 -25.85 -28.97 -2.50
N GLY A 538 -27.05 -28.38 -2.39
CA GLY A 538 -28.19 -28.98 -1.71
C GLY A 538 -28.86 -30.15 -2.46
N LEU A 539 -28.58 -30.28 -3.77
CA LEU A 539 -29.05 -31.40 -4.60
C LEU A 539 -28.12 -32.61 -4.58
N TRP A 540 -26.89 -32.46 -4.06
CA TRP A 540 -25.89 -33.55 -3.94
C TRP A 540 -25.82 -34.18 -2.54
N THR A 541 -26.69 -33.74 -1.63
CA THR A 541 -26.84 -34.27 -0.26
C THR A 541 -28.25 -34.80 0.01
N ARG A 542 -28.86 -35.44 -0.99
CA ARG A 542 -30.03 -36.31 -0.82
C ARG A 542 -29.78 -37.69 -1.39
#